data_AF-A0A3B9UPV1-F1
#
_entry.id   AF-A0A3B9UPV1-F1
#
_cell.length_a   1.000
_cell.length_b   1.000
_cell.length_c   1.000
_cell.angle_alpha   90.00
_cell.angle_beta   90.00
_cell.angle_gamma   90.00
#
_symmetry.space_group_name_H-M   'P 1'
#
loop_
_entity.id
_entity.type
_entity.pdbx_description
1 polymer ?
#
loop_
_entity_poly.entity_id
_entity_poly.type
_entity_poly.pdbx_seq_one_letter_code
_entity_poly.pdbx_strand_id
1 'polypeptide(L)'
;METFKLILGILLFSIVALIAYGVLRKYVLDKIKVNKWIILIIALAVFIVPTLLWPTMPGYVARYIIPGIFVILFLWFMDLSGFLKHYDKPQDKSYNQYNKSNNTVIKPKAKPNRVKKKK
;
A
#
# COMPACT_ATOMS: atom_id res chain seq x y z
N MET A 1 -17.90 33.67 -2.85
CA MET A 1 -18.23 32.82 -4.02
C MET A 1 -16.99 32.15 -4.63
N GLU A 2 -15.84 32.82 -4.73
CA GLU A 2 -14.63 32.21 -5.31
C GLU A 2 -14.06 31.07 -4.45
N THR A 3 -14.02 31.23 -3.14
CA THR A 3 -13.55 30.18 -2.21
C THR A 3 -14.38 28.89 -2.31
N PHE A 4 -15.69 29.02 -2.45
CA PHE A 4 -16.60 27.88 -2.64
C PHE A 4 -16.31 27.13 -3.95
N LYS A 5 -16.07 27.86 -5.05
CA LYS A 5 -15.68 27.25 -6.34
C LYS A 5 -14.34 26.52 -6.25
N LEU A 6 -13.37 27.07 -5.50
CA LEU A 6 -12.07 26.42 -5.28
C LEU A 6 -12.20 25.13 -4.46
N ILE A 7 -12.97 25.16 -3.38
CA ILE A 7 -13.22 23.96 -2.54
C ILE A 7 -13.91 22.87 -3.36
N LEU A 8 -14.93 23.24 -4.15
CA LEU A 8 -15.62 22.30 -5.04
C LEU A 8 -14.68 21.70 -6.09
N GLY A 9 -13.80 22.53 -6.66
CA GLY A 9 -12.78 22.08 -7.62
C GLY A 9 -11.78 21.09 -7.02
N ILE A 10 -11.30 21.35 -5.80
CA ILE A 10 -10.41 20.43 -5.07
C ILE A 10 -11.11 19.11 -4.75
N LEU A 11 -12.37 19.17 -4.33
CA LEU A 11 -13.17 17.99 -4.01
C LEU A 11 -13.39 17.12 -5.25
N LEU A 12 -13.75 17.73 -6.38
CA LEU A 12 -13.91 17.03 -7.65
C LEU A 12 -12.57 16.45 -8.15
N PHE A 13 -11.48 17.21 -8.06
CA PHE A 13 -10.14 16.71 -8.40
C PHE A 13 -9.75 15.48 -7.56
N SER A 14 -10.03 15.51 -6.25
CA SER A 14 -9.77 14.38 -5.36
C SER A 14 -10.52 13.12 -5.78
N ILE A 15 -11.82 13.24 -6.10
CA ILE A 15 -12.63 12.13 -6.60
C ILE A 15 -12.03 11.54 -7.88
N VAL A 16 -11.67 12.39 -8.84
CA VAL A 16 -11.07 11.95 -10.11
C VAL A 16 -9.73 11.25 -9.87
N ALA A 17 -8.88 11.78 -8.98
CA ALA A 17 -7.60 11.18 -8.62
C ALA A 17 -7.77 9.80 -7.97
N LEU A 18 -8.78 9.62 -7.12
CA LEU A 18 -9.08 8.33 -6.49
C LEU A 18 -9.55 7.29 -7.53
N ILE A 19 -10.42 7.68 -8.46
CA ILE A 19 -10.86 6.79 -9.55
C ILE A 19 -9.67 6.40 -10.42
N ALA A 20 -8.85 7.37 -10.83
CA ALA A 20 -7.65 7.13 -11.62
C ALA A 20 -6.68 6.18 -10.90
N TYR A 21 -6.46 6.40 -9.60
CA TYR A 21 -5.65 5.51 -8.77
C TYR A 21 -6.22 4.09 -8.73
N GLY A 22 -7.53 3.91 -8.54
CA GLY A 22 -8.17 2.60 -8.54
C GLY A 22 -7.96 1.83 -9.85
N VAL A 23 -8.05 2.52 -10.98
CA VAL A 23 -7.75 1.96 -12.31
C VAL A 23 -6.26 1.58 -12.40
N LEU A 24 -5.34 2.50 -12.08
CA LEU A 24 -3.90 2.24 -12.13
C LEU A 24 -3.49 1.05 -11.24
N ARG A 25 -4.10 0.96 -10.05
CA ARG A 25 -3.86 -0.12 -9.09
C ARG A 25 -4.16 -1.48 -9.69
N LYS A 26 -5.37 -1.64 -10.23
CA LYS A 26 -5.85 -2.90 -10.80
C LYS A 26 -5.03 -3.38 -12.01
N TYR A 27 -4.62 -2.45 -12.88
CA TYR A 27 -3.94 -2.81 -14.13
C TYR A 27 -2.42 -2.92 -13.99
N VAL A 28 -1.80 -1.99 -13.25
CA VAL A 28 -0.34 -1.83 -13.21
C VAL A 28 0.22 -2.11 -11.82
N LEU A 29 -0.24 -1.40 -10.80
CA LEU A 29 0.47 -1.35 -9.51
C LEU A 29 0.42 -2.67 -8.73
N ASP A 30 -0.69 -3.41 -8.80
CA ASP A 30 -0.81 -4.73 -8.14
C ASP A 30 0.13 -5.79 -8.72
N LYS A 31 0.56 -5.62 -9.98
CA LYS A 31 1.47 -6.56 -10.64
C LYS A 31 2.93 -6.32 -10.26
N ILE A 32 3.27 -5.14 -9.74
CA ILE A 32 4.66 -4.76 -9.46
C ILE A 32 4.98 -4.98 -7.98
N LYS A 33 5.93 -5.87 -7.70
CA LYS A 33 6.44 -6.09 -6.34
C LYS A 33 7.61 -5.14 -6.06
N VAL A 34 7.30 -3.95 -5.56
CA VAL A 34 8.31 -2.96 -5.16
C VAL A 34 8.33 -2.76 -3.65
N ASN A 35 9.51 -2.40 -3.12
CA ASN A 35 9.69 -2.08 -1.71
C ASN A 35 9.08 -0.71 -1.38
N LYS A 36 8.28 -0.63 -0.31
CA LYS A 36 7.56 0.59 0.12
C LYS A 36 8.44 1.84 0.20
N TRP A 37 9.67 1.70 0.69
CA TRP A 37 10.59 2.83 0.84
C TRP A 37 11.02 3.45 -0.49
N ILE A 38 11.08 2.65 -1.55
CA ILE A 38 11.44 3.12 -2.90
C ILE A 38 10.34 4.05 -3.42
N ILE A 39 9.06 3.67 -3.26
CA ILE A 39 7.94 4.50 -3.71
C ILE A 39 7.90 5.83 -2.93
N LEU A 40 8.18 5.80 -1.62
CA LEU A 40 8.23 7.01 -0.81
C LEU A 40 9.32 7.98 -1.30
N ILE A 41 10.53 7.46 -1.56
CA ILE A 41 11.64 8.27 -2.07
C ILE A 41 11.28 8.87 -3.43
N ILE A 42 10.67 8.09 -4.33
CA ILE A 42 10.24 8.57 -5.64
C ILE A 42 9.16 9.66 -5.50
N ALA A 43 8.16 9.46 -4.63
CA ALA A 43 7.13 10.46 -4.39
C ALA A 43 7.74 11.79 -3.91
N LEU A 44 8.65 11.73 -2.94
CA LEU A 44 9.33 12.91 -2.40
C LEU A 44 10.22 13.58 -3.45
N ALA A 45 10.95 12.81 -4.24
CA ALA A 45 11.75 13.34 -5.35
C ALA A 45 10.89 14.04 -6.40
N VAL A 46 9.75 13.46 -6.80
CA VAL A 46 8.82 14.07 -7.76
C VAL A 46 8.22 15.37 -7.25
N PHE A 47 8.10 15.54 -5.93
CA PHE A 47 7.61 16.79 -5.35
C PHE A 47 8.70 17.88 -5.24
N ILE A 48 9.91 17.50 -4.82
CA ILE A 48 11.00 18.44 -4.51
C ILE A 48 11.83 18.79 -5.74
N VAL A 49 12.13 17.82 -6.60
CA VAL A 49 13.06 18.02 -7.73
C VAL A 49 12.52 19.05 -8.74
N PRO A 50 11.25 18.98 -9.20
CA PRO A 50 10.74 19.95 -10.17
C PRO A 50 10.65 21.36 -9.62
N THR A 51 10.33 21.51 -8.32
CA THR A 51 10.19 22.82 -7.68
C THR A 51 11.53 23.54 -7.50
N LEU A 52 12.63 22.79 -7.35
CA LEU A 52 13.97 23.35 -7.25
C LEU A 52 14.64 23.59 -8.60
N LEU A 53 14.47 22.68 -9.57
CA LEU A 53 15.18 22.72 -10.85
C LEU A 53 14.47 23.51 -11.95
N TRP A 54 13.14 23.63 -11.89
CA TRP A 54 12.35 24.33 -12.92
C TRP A 54 11.40 25.39 -12.35
N PRO A 55 11.95 26.52 -11.86
CA PRO A 55 11.13 27.63 -11.39
C PRO A 55 10.34 28.34 -12.50
N THR A 56 10.68 28.15 -13.77
CA THR A 56 9.97 28.72 -14.94
C THR A 56 8.85 27.82 -15.48
N MET A 57 8.47 26.77 -14.76
CA MET A 57 7.44 25.81 -15.20
C MET A 57 6.07 26.49 -15.36
N PRO A 58 5.24 26.08 -16.35
CA PRO A 58 3.90 26.62 -16.50
C PRO A 58 3.07 26.36 -15.23
N GLY A 59 2.41 27.41 -14.72
CA GLY A 59 1.69 27.36 -13.44
C GLY A 59 0.64 26.26 -13.34
N TYR A 60 0.05 25.83 -14.46
CA TYR A 60 -0.88 24.70 -14.52
C TYR A 60 -0.22 23.36 -14.16
N VAL A 61 1.00 23.13 -14.66
CA VAL A 61 1.73 21.87 -14.42
C VAL A 61 2.17 21.79 -12.96
N ALA A 62 2.70 22.91 -12.43
CA ALA A 62 3.11 23.03 -11.04
C ALA A 62 1.95 22.88 -10.05
N ARG A 63 0.75 23.38 -10.39
CA ARG A 63 -0.41 23.38 -9.48
C ARG A 63 -1.26 22.11 -9.53
N TYR A 64 -1.32 21.42 -10.67
CA TYR A 64 -2.25 20.29 -10.84
C TYR A 64 -1.54 18.97 -11.15
N ILE A 65 -0.57 18.98 -12.07
CA ILE A 65 0.04 17.74 -12.57
C ILE A 65 1.01 17.17 -11.54
N ILE A 66 1.97 17.97 -11.07
CA ILE A 66 2.96 17.51 -10.08
C ILE A 66 2.27 17.04 -8.78
N PRO A 67 1.34 17.82 -8.19
CA PRO A 67 0.60 17.35 -7.01
C PRO A 67 -0.26 16.12 -7.30
N GLY A 68 -0.86 16.00 -8.48
CA GLY A 68 -1.65 14.83 -8.86
C GLY A 68 -0.81 13.55 -8.92
N ILE A 69 0.36 13.62 -9.56
CA ILE A 69 1.31 12.48 -9.63
C ILE A 69 1.80 12.12 -8.22
N PHE A 70 2.13 13.13 -7.40
CA PHE A 70 2.53 12.93 -6.02
C PHE A 70 1.45 12.19 -5.22
N VAL A 71 0.19 12.62 -5.34
CA VAL A 71 -0.95 11.96 -4.66
C VAL A 71 -1.07 10.51 -5.09
N ILE A 72 -0.99 10.20 -6.39
CA ILE A 72 -1.06 8.81 -6.89
C ILE A 72 0.07 7.94 -6.32
N LEU A 73 1.31 8.44 -6.35
CA LEU A 73 2.46 7.74 -5.78
C LEU A 73 2.33 7.55 -4.27
N PHE A 74 1.81 8.56 -3.57
CA PHE A 74 1.60 8.51 -2.13
C PHE A 74 0.50 7.50 -1.74
N LEU A 75 -0.61 7.45 -2.48
CA LEU A 75 -1.63 6.43 -2.31
C LEU A 75 -1.06 5.03 -2.53
N TRP A 76 -0.19 4.88 -3.53
CA TRP A 76 0.48 3.60 -3.77
C TRP A 76 1.39 3.20 -2.61
N PHE A 77 2.12 4.15 -2.03
CA PHE A 77 2.90 3.92 -0.83
C PHE A 77 2.03 3.48 0.36
N MET A 78 0.87 4.12 0.56
CA MET A 78 -0.08 3.76 1.62
C MET A 78 -0.63 2.34 1.45
N ASP A 79 -0.93 1.95 0.21
CA ASP A 79 -1.41 0.60 -0.11
C ASP A 79 -0.34 -0.48 0.13
N LEU A 80 0.90 -0.23 -0.31
CA LEU A 80 2.04 -1.11 -0.04
C LEU A 80 2.38 -1.22 1.45
N SER A 81 2.18 -0.13 2.19
CA SER A 81 2.34 -0.10 3.66
C SER A 81 1.24 -0.87 4.39
N GLY A 82 0.22 -1.34 3.67
CA GLY A 82 -0.89 -2.13 4.23
C GLY A 82 -1.95 -1.28 4.94
N PHE A 83 -1.92 0.04 4.77
CA PHE A 83 -2.91 0.94 5.36
C PHE A 83 -4.29 0.72 4.74
N LEU A 84 -4.36 0.53 3.41
CA LEU A 84 -5.60 0.26 2.69
C LEU A 84 -6.03 -1.22 2.72
N LYS A 85 -5.15 -2.14 3.15
CA LYS A 85 -5.43 -3.60 3.17
C LYS A 85 -6.56 -4.02 4.13
N HIS A 86 -7.01 -3.12 5.01
CA HIS A 86 -8.13 -3.36 5.93
C HIS A 86 -9.50 -3.13 5.29
N TYR A 87 -9.57 -2.38 4.18
CA TYR A 87 -10.83 -2.11 3.47
C TYR A 87 -11.17 -3.20 2.44
N ASP A 88 -10.17 -3.84 1.82
CA ASP A 88 -10.36 -4.76 0.68
C ASP A 88 -10.28 -6.26 1.05
N LYS A 89 -10.35 -6.62 2.33
CA LYS A 89 -10.28 -8.02 2.75
C LYS A 89 -11.48 -8.46 3.60
N PRO A 90 -12.29 -9.43 3.14
CA PRO A 90 -12.80 -10.43 4.07
C PRO A 90 -11.61 -11.15 4.70
N GLN A 91 -11.78 -11.64 5.93
CA GLN A 91 -10.78 -12.17 6.88
C GLN A 91 -9.85 -13.33 6.40
N ASP A 92 -9.50 -13.48 5.13
CA ASP A 92 -8.84 -14.69 4.60
C ASP A 92 -7.30 -14.73 4.70
N LYS A 93 -6.67 -13.81 5.43
CA LYS A 93 -5.23 -13.90 5.72
C LYS A 93 -4.90 -14.29 7.16
N SER A 94 -5.91 -14.53 8.00
CA SER A 94 -5.69 -15.10 9.34
C SER A 94 -5.46 -16.62 9.28
N TYR A 95 -6.05 -17.31 8.29
CA TYR A 95 -5.96 -18.78 8.21
C TYR A 95 -4.59 -19.32 7.76
N ASN A 96 -3.77 -18.52 7.08
CA ASN A 96 -2.48 -18.96 6.55
C ASN A 96 -1.25 -18.56 7.39
N GLN A 97 -1.41 -17.70 8.41
CA GLN A 97 -0.29 -17.33 9.26
C GLN A 97 -0.12 -18.25 10.48
N TYR A 98 -1.14 -19.04 10.84
CA TYR A 98 -1.09 -19.99 11.95
C TYR A 98 -0.29 -21.27 11.64
N ASN A 99 0.00 -21.55 10.37
CA ASN A 99 0.61 -22.83 9.94
C ASN A 99 2.10 -22.75 9.58
N LYS A 100 2.78 -21.59 9.74
CA LYS A 100 4.20 -21.47 9.36
C LYS A 100 5.18 -21.75 10.52
N SER A 101 4.78 -21.60 11.79
CA SER A 101 5.72 -21.76 12.92
C SER A 101 5.86 -23.19 13.43
N ASN A 102 4.93 -24.10 13.10
CA ASN A 102 4.94 -25.46 13.63
C ASN A 102 4.92 -26.49 12.51
N ASN A 103 5.95 -26.49 11.65
CA ASN A 103 6.35 -27.74 10.98
C ASN A 103 7.06 -28.66 12.00
N THR A 104 6.46 -28.82 13.18
CA THR A 104 6.79 -29.89 14.10
C THR A 104 6.05 -31.10 13.57
N VAL A 105 6.73 -31.88 12.73
CA VAL A 105 6.29 -33.23 12.35
C VAL A 105 5.86 -33.91 13.65
N ILE A 106 4.56 -34.13 13.83
CA ILE A 106 4.02 -34.79 15.02
C ILE A 106 4.49 -36.24 14.93
N LYS A 107 5.65 -36.52 15.54
CA LYS A 107 6.17 -37.87 15.64
C LYS A 107 5.27 -38.62 16.63
N PRO A 108 4.83 -39.85 16.31
CA PRO A 108 4.06 -40.64 17.25
C PRO A 108 4.88 -40.80 18.54
N LYS A 109 4.27 -40.49 19.70
CA LYS A 109 4.89 -40.72 21.00
C LYS A 109 5.11 -42.23 21.17
N ALA A 110 6.27 -42.63 21.67
CA ALA A 110 6.58 -44.04 21.90
C ALA A 110 5.54 -44.67 22.85
N LYS A 111 5.17 -45.93 22.58
CA LYS A 111 4.28 -46.72 23.43
C LYS A 111 4.87 -46.76 24.85
N PRO A 112 4.12 -46.41 25.91
CA PRO A 112 4.66 -46.44 27.26
C PRO A 112 5.08 -47.88 27.60
N ASN A 113 6.37 -48.08 27.86
CA ASN A 113 6.88 -49.38 28.31
C ASN A 113 6.38 -49.59 29.74
N ARG A 114 5.44 -50.52 29.92
CA ARG A 114 4.88 -50.86 31.23
C ARG A 114 5.95 -51.59 32.03
N VAL A 115 6.69 -50.87 32.86
CA VAL A 115 7.64 -51.46 33.81
C VAL A 115 6.87 -52.38 34.75
N LYS A 116 7.00 -53.69 34.56
CA LYS A 116 6.47 -54.67 35.50
C LYS A 116 7.31 -54.59 36.77
N LYS A 117 6.80 -53.93 37.82
CA LYS A 117 7.34 -54.09 39.17
C LYS A 117 7.25 -55.57 39.54
N LYS A 118 8.39 -56.26 39.64
CA LYS A 118 8.46 -57.55 40.35
C LYS A 118 8.46 -57.25 41.86
N LYS A 119 7.74 -58.08 42.60
CA LYS A 119 7.59 -58.03 44.06
C LYS A 119 8.94 -58.07 44.76
#